data_AF-A0A7Y2DRZ7-F1
#
_entry.id   AF-A0A7Y2DRZ7-F1
#
_cell.length_a   1.000
_cell.length_b   1.000
_cell.length_c   1.000
_cell.angle_alpha   90.00
_cell.angle_beta   90.00
_cell.angle_gamma   90.00
#
_symmetry.space_group_name_H-M   'P 1'
#
loop_
_entity.id
_entity.type
_entity.pdbx_description
1 polymer ?
#
loop_
_entity_poly.entity_id
_entity_poly.type
_entity_poly.pdbx_seq_one_letter_code
_entity_poly.pdbx_strand_id
1 'polypeptide(L)'
;MPSLPKIPWWGGAILAGIALAGSLPPWGWWPLAFLGVAGWDHLTAAVGPTTRFVRSFVIAATWLTIAMFWMIDLTLPGFIMAVLAYA
;
A
#
# COMPACT_ATOMS: atom_id res chain seq x y z
N MET A 1 20.36 -15.58 -16.63
CA MET A 1 19.07 -15.44 -15.92
C MET A 1 18.17 -14.56 -16.78
N PRO A 2 16.97 -14.99 -17.16
CA PRO A 2 16.04 -14.11 -17.88
C PRO A 2 15.83 -12.84 -17.05
N SER A 3 15.86 -11.66 -17.68
CA SER A 3 15.49 -10.42 -17.00
C SER A 3 14.04 -10.53 -16.57
N LEU A 4 13.78 -10.67 -15.27
CA LEU A 4 12.42 -10.58 -14.75
C LEU A 4 11.80 -9.26 -15.20
N PRO A 5 10.50 -9.22 -15.54
CA PRO A 5 9.83 -7.98 -15.90
C PRO A 5 10.08 -6.93 -14.82
N LYS A 6 10.61 -5.77 -15.22
CA LYS A 6 10.82 -4.66 -14.28
C LYS A 6 9.44 -4.10 -13.92
N ILE A 7 8.95 -4.45 -12.74
CA ILE A 7 7.72 -3.85 -12.21
C ILE A 7 8.02 -2.36 -11.95
N PRO A 8 7.22 -1.43 -12.49
CA PRO A 8 7.42 -0.01 -12.20
C PRO A 8 7.16 0.25 -10.70
N TRP A 9 7.79 1.30 -10.15
CA TRP A 9 7.70 1.58 -8.71
C TRP A 9 6.26 1.70 -8.19
N TRP A 10 5.35 2.24 -9.00
CA TRP A 10 3.93 2.39 -8.64
C TRP A 10 3.21 1.03 -8.60
N GLY A 11 3.57 0.11 -9.48
CA GLY A 11 3.04 -1.26 -9.47
C GLY A 11 3.52 -2.02 -8.24
N GLY A 12 4.81 -1.88 -7.90
CA GLY A 12 5.35 -2.44 -6.66
C GLY A 12 4.69 -1.86 -5.41
N ALA A 13 4.43 -0.55 -5.40
CA ALA A 13 3.76 0.13 -4.30
C ALA A 13 2.32 -0.38 -4.09
N ILE A 14 1.56 -0.52 -5.18
CA ILE A 14 0.19 -1.07 -5.13
C ILE A 14 0.20 -2.52 -4.62
N LEU A 15 1.12 -3.36 -5.12
CA LEU A 15 1.25 -4.75 -4.67
C LEU A 15 1.60 -4.84 -3.17
N ALA A 16 2.50 -3.99 -2.68
CA ALA A 16 2.83 -3.92 -1.26
C ALA A 16 1.61 -3.49 -0.41
N GLY A 17 0.86 -2.49 -0.86
CA GLY A 17 -0.36 -2.03 -0.19
C GLY A 17 -1.47 -3.09 -0.15
N ILE A 18 -1.68 -3.82 -1.25
CA ILE A 18 -2.60 -4.97 -1.32
C ILE A 18 -2.17 -6.07 -0.35
N ALA A 19 -0.87 -6.39 -0.29
CA ALA A 19 -0.35 -7.39 0.62
C ALA A 19 -0.62 -7.00 2.09
N LEU A 20 -0.40 -5.73 2.46
CA LEU A 20 -0.73 -5.22 3.79
C LEU A 20 -2.23 -5.30 4.08
N ALA A 21 -3.09 -4.89 3.15
CA ALA A 21 -4.54 -4.99 3.32
C ALA A 21 -5.00 -6.45 3.52
N GLY A 22 -4.51 -7.39 2.71
CA GLY A 22 -4.86 -8.80 2.80
C GLY A 22 -4.31 -9.50 4.05
N SER A 23 -3.33 -8.90 4.73
CA SER A 23 -2.79 -9.44 5.98
C SER A 23 -3.69 -9.21 7.20
N LEU A 24 -4.66 -8.29 7.08
CA LEU A 24 -5.58 -7.90 8.15
C LEU A 24 -6.95 -8.59 7.99
N PRO A 25 -7.80 -8.60 9.03
CA PRO A 25 -9.19 -9.01 8.90
C PRO A 25 -9.89 -8.24 7.77
N PRO A 26 -10.79 -8.87 6.99
CA PRO A 26 -11.37 -10.21 7.21
C PRO A 26 -10.53 -11.39 6.70
N TRP A 27 -9.53 -11.17 5.82
CA TRP A 27 -8.75 -12.27 5.21
C TRP A 27 -7.71 -12.85 6.16
N GLY A 28 -6.99 -11.99 6.89
CA GLY A 28 -6.03 -12.40 7.92
C GLY A 28 -4.85 -13.24 7.41
N TRP A 29 -4.45 -13.09 6.14
CA TRP A 29 -3.32 -13.82 5.56
C TRP A 29 -1.99 -13.24 6.05
N TRP A 30 -1.66 -13.49 7.32
CA TRP A 30 -0.54 -12.90 8.05
C TRP A 30 0.82 -12.91 7.33
N PRO A 31 1.21 -13.91 6.50
CA PRO A 31 2.50 -13.87 5.82
C PRO A 31 2.63 -12.70 4.82
N LEU A 32 1.51 -12.20 4.30
CA LEU A 32 1.51 -11.06 3.37
C LEU A 32 2.03 -9.77 4.03
N ALA A 33 1.95 -9.65 5.36
CA ALA A 33 2.51 -8.51 6.07
C ALA A 33 4.03 -8.40 5.82
N PHE A 34 4.76 -9.52 5.84
CA PHE A 34 6.19 -9.53 5.57
C PHE A 34 6.48 -9.12 4.12
N LEU A 35 5.68 -9.59 3.16
CA LEU A 35 5.84 -9.22 1.75
C LEU A 35 5.56 -7.73 1.54
N GLY A 36 4.52 -7.19 2.16
CA GLY A 36 4.17 -5.78 2.11
C GLY A 36 5.27 -4.89 2.71
N VAL A 37 5.75 -5.22 3.91
CA VAL A 37 6.83 -4.47 4.59
C VAL A 37 8.15 -4.57 3.84
N ALA A 38 8.54 -5.76 3.38
CA ALA A 38 9.77 -5.94 2.59
C ALA A 38 9.70 -5.19 1.25
N GLY A 39 8.53 -5.19 0.60
CA GLY A 39 8.29 -4.38 -0.60
C GLY A 39 8.40 -2.88 -0.34
N TRP A 40 7.84 -2.40 0.78
CA TRP A 40 7.94 -1.00 1.19
C TRP A 40 9.40 -0.60 1.45
N ASP A 41 10.13 -1.40 2.22
CA ASP A 41 11.55 -1.18 2.48
C ASP A 41 12.35 -1.09 1.17
N HIS A 42 12.21 -2.10 0.30
CA HIS A 42 12.90 -2.13 -0.98
C HIS A 42 12.60 -0.92 -1.87
N LEU A 43 11.33 -0.48 -1.91
CA LEU A 43 10.91 0.70 -2.68
C LEU A 43 11.43 2.02 -2.09
N THR A 44 11.93 2.04 -0.85
CA THR A 44 12.34 3.27 -0.16
C THR A 44 13.82 3.30 0.25
N ALA A 45 14.54 2.18 0.18
CA ALA A 45 15.89 1.98 0.75
C ALA A 45 17.01 2.88 0.19
N ALA A 46 16.82 3.60 -0.92
CA ALA A 46 17.89 4.41 -1.53
C ALA A 46 17.36 5.62 -2.31
N VAL A 47 16.24 6.21 -1.86
CA VAL A 47 15.64 7.37 -2.51
C VAL A 47 15.58 8.58 -1.59
N GLY A 48 15.57 9.78 -2.19
CA GLY A 48 15.45 11.02 -1.44
C GLY A 48 14.13 11.13 -0.65
N PRO A 49 14.05 12.04 0.33
CA PRO A 49 12.92 12.13 1.26
C PRO A 49 11.58 12.35 0.56
N THR A 50 11.53 13.21 -0.46
CA THR A 50 10.30 13.47 -1.23
C THR A 50 9.81 12.22 -1.96
N THR A 51 10.72 11.48 -2.61
CA THR A 51 10.38 10.24 -3.30
C THR A 51 9.96 9.15 -2.32
N ARG A 52 10.63 9.08 -1.16
CA ARG A 52 10.28 8.16 -0.08
C ARG A 52 8.86 8.43 0.42
N PHE A 53 8.51 9.71 0.62
CA PHE A 53 7.16 10.13 1.01
C PHE A 53 6.12 9.71 -0.04
N VAL A 54 6.32 10.07 -1.31
CA VAL A 54 5.36 9.74 -2.39
C VAL A 54 5.15 8.24 -2.52
N ARG A 55 6.22 7.43 -2.50
CA ARG A 55 6.10 5.96 -2.60
C ARG A 55 5.37 5.37 -1.40
N SER A 56 5.71 5.83 -0.20
CA SER A 56 5.06 5.42 1.05
C SER A 56 3.57 5.78 1.04
N PHE A 57 3.23 6.99 0.61
CA PHE A 57 1.86 7.45 0.49
C PHE A 57 1.05 6.58 -0.48
N VAL A 58 1.60 6.19 -1.64
CA VAL A 58 0.89 5.29 -2.58
C VAL A 58 0.66 3.89 -1.97
N ILE A 59 1.63 3.35 -1.23
CA ILE A 59 1.48 2.07 -0.52
C ILE A 59 0.37 2.17 0.52
N ALA A 60 0.43 3.20 1.38
CA ALA A 60 -0.53 3.42 2.46
C ALA A 60 -1.93 3.73 1.92
N ALA A 61 -2.05 4.58 0.90
CA ALA A 61 -3.32 4.88 0.24
C ALA A 61 -3.95 3.62 -0.36
N THR A 62 -3.16 2.74 -1.01
CA THR A 62 -3.67 1.46 -1.52
C THR A 62 -4.17 0.57 -0.39
N TRP A 63 -3.38 0.41 0.68
CA TRP A 63 -3.75 -0.38 1.85
C TRP A 63 -5.04 0.15 2.49
N LEU A 64 -5.09 1.44 2.81
CA LEU A 64 -6.21 2.08 3.51
C LEU A 64 -7.46 2.16 2.64
N THR A 65 -7.35 2.38 1.33
CA THR A 65 -8.50 2.34 0.42
C THR A 65 -9.22 0.99 0.51
N ILE A 66 -8.47 -0.11 0.54
CA ILE A 66 -9.04 -1.45 0.64
C ILE A 66 -9.56 -1.71 2.07
N ALA A 67 -8.76 -1.41 3.09
CA ALA A 67 -9.09 -1.68 4.49
C ALA A 67 -10.25 -0.82 5.02
N MET A 68 -10.45 0.38 4.48
CA MET A 68 -11.48 1.35 4.89
C MET A 68 -12.62 1.45 3.89
N PHE A 69 -12.68 0.57 2.89
CA PHE A 69 -13.71 0.62 1.83
C PHE A 69 -15.14 0.63 2.39
N TRP A 70 -15.37 -0.07 3.51
CA TRP A 70 -16.65 -0.11 4.23
C TRP A 70 -17.17 1.27 4.67
N MET A 71 -16.32 2.29 4.78
CA MET A 71 -16.75 3.65 5.13
C MET A 71 -17.58 4.32 4.03
N ILE A 72 -17.56 3.79 2.80
CA ILE A 72 -18.38 4.31 1.69
C ILE A 72 -19.88 4.27 2.03
N ASP A 73 -20.30 3.26 2.82
CA ASP A 73 -21.68 3.09 3.28
C ASP A 73 -22.07 4.14 4.34
N LEU A 74 -21.09 4.79 4.97
CA LEU A 74 -21.31 5.90 5.90
C LEU A 74 -21.36 7.22 5.14
N THR A 75 -20.27 7.59 4.46
CA THR A 75 -20.17 8.80 3.63
C THR A 75 -19.04 8.65 2.59
N LEU A 76 -19.32 8.93 1.32
CA LEU A 76 -18.28 8.95 0.29
C LEU A 76 -17.19 10.01 0.54
N PRO A 77 -17.52 11.28 0.92
CA PRO A 77 -16.48 12.26 1.21
C PRO A 77 -15.63 11.90 2.44
N GLY A 78 -16.23 11.35 3.49
CA GLY A 78 -15.51 10.96 4.70
C GLY A 78 -14.54 9.80 4.44
N PHE A 79 -14.92 8.84 3.60
CA PHE A 79 -14.01 7.77 3.14
C PHE A 79 -12.78 8.34 2.43
N ILE A 80 -12.97 9.24 1.45
CA ILE A 80 -11.86 9.86 0.71
C ILE A 80 -10.93 10.62 1.68
N MET A 81 -11.51 11.43 2.57
CA MET A 81 -10.72 12.19 3.55
C MET A 81 -9.94 11.29 4.51
N ALA A 82 -10.53 10.17 4.95
CA ALA A 82 -9.87 9.25 5.84
C ALA A 82 -8.66 8.57 5.17
N VAL A 83 -8.79 8.11 3.92
CA VAL A 83 -7.64 7.57 3.17
C VAL A 83 -6.54 8.61 3.03
N LEU A 84 -6.86 9.85 2.65
CA LEU A 84 -5.87 10.90 2.42
C LEU A 84 -5.20 11.40 3.71
N ALA A 85 -5.92 11.40 4.83
CA ALA A 85 -5.40 11.91 6.10
C ALA A 85 -4.51 10.91 6.85
N TYR A 86 -4.74 9.60 6.65
CA TYR A 86 -4.01 8.54 7.37
C TYR A 86 -2.97 7.80 6.51
N ALA A 87 -2.92 8.06 5.20
CA ALA A 87 -1.88 7.55 4.30
C ALA A 87 -0.58 8.36 4.39
#